data_AF-A0A9X5FBJ1-F1
#
_entry.id   AF-A0A9X5FBJ1-F1
#
_cell.length_a   1.000
_cell.length_b   1.000
_cell.length_c   1.000
_cell.angle_alpha   90.00
_cell.angle_beta   90.00
_cell.angle_gamma   90.00
#
_symmetry.space_group_name_H-M   'P 1'
#
loop_
_entity.id
_entity.type
_entity.pdbx_description
1 polymer ?
#
loop_
_entity_poly.entity_id
_entity_poly.type
_entity_poly.pdbx_seq_one_letter_code
_entity_poly.pdbx_strand_id
1 'polypeptide(L)'
;MTADDALPQTQATPASTSSGFGRVMVMVYAIFAVSATARATYQILARFDDAPLSFALSGVAAVLYIVATVSLARSSALSRRVAWVSVTIELVGVVGVGIVSFARPDLFPEPSVWSHLGQGYGYVPFVLPFVGLWWLARTRPVR
;
A
#
# COMPACT_ATOMS: atom_id res chain seq x y z
N MET A 1 3.42 -65.83 -0.02
CA MET A 1 2.45 -64.81 0.41
C MET A 1 3.24 -63.52 0.57
N THR A 2 3.54 -62.91 -0.57
CA THR A 2 4.39 -61.72 -0.71
C THR A 2 3.59 -60.47 -0.39
N ALA A 3 4.27 -59.53 0.24
CA ALA A 3 3.76 -58.25 0.71
C ALA A 3 2.89 -57.53 -0.34
N ASP A 4 1.79 -56.94 0.13
CA ASP A 4 1.01 -55.95 -0.60
C ASP A 4 1.94 -54.84 -1.12
N ASP A 5 2.10 -54.80 -2.45
CA ASP A 5 2.68 -53.67 -3.17
C ASP A 5 1.74 -52.46 -3.04
N ALA A 6 1.95 -51.67 -1.99
CA ALA A 6 1.33 -50.37 -1.83
C ALA A 6 1.82 -49.43 -2.94
N LEU A 7 0.96 -49.17 -3.93
CA LEU A 7 1.23 -48.17 -4.96
C LEU A 7 1.49 -46.80 -4.31
N PRO A 8 2.56 -46.08 -4.71
CA PRO A 8 2.83 -44.74 -4.20
C PRO A 8 1.69 -43.81 -4.58
N GLN A 9 0.90 -43.39 -3.60
CA GLN A 9 -0.12 -42.36 -3.79
C GLN A 9 0.60 -41.04 -4.10
N THR A 10 0.56 -40.62 -5.37
CA THR A 10 0.95 -39.26 -5.77
C THR A 10 0.05 -38.28 -5.04
N GLN A 11 0.55 -37.73 -3.92
CA GLN A 11 -0.10 -36.65 -3.21
C GLN A 11 -0.06 -35.42 -4.13
N ALA A 12 -1.17 -35.14 -4.81
CA ALA A 12 -1.37 -33.88 -5.48
C ALA A 12 -1.41 -32.78 -4.42
N THR A 13 -0.34 -31.99 -4.30
CA THR A 13 -0.30 -30.83 -3.41
C THR A 13 -1.42 -29.85 -3.82
N PRO A 14 -2.40 -29.54 -2.96
CA PRO A 14 -3.40 -28.54 -3.28
C PRO A 14 -2.70 -27.18 -3.40
N ALA A 15 -2.84 -26.53 -4.56
CA ALA A 15 -2.34 -25.17 -4.76
C ALA A 15 -3.03 -24.22 -3.77
N SER A 16 -2.25 -23.68 -2.83
CA SER A 16 -2.71 -22.87 -1.70
C SER A 16 -3.11 -21.45 -2.14
N THR A 17 -4.34 -21.31 -2.63
CA THR A 17 -4.91 -20.02 -3.06
C THR A 17 -5.05 -18.99 -1.93
N SER A 18 -4.95 -19.42 -0.66
CA SER A 18 -5.00 -18.55 0.52
C SER A 18 -3.69 -17.84 0.88
N SER A 19 -2.56 -18.23 0.27
CA SER A 19 -1.24 -17.60 0.50
C SER A 19 -0.97 -16.36 -0.39
N GLY A 20 -1.85 -16.09 -1.37
CA GLY A 20 -1.59 -15.12 -2.44
C GLY A 20 -1.90 -13.66 -2.10
N PHE A 21 -3.02 -13.38 -1.43
CA PHE A 21 -3.52 -12.00 -1.33
C PHE A 21 -2.59 -11.06 -0.54
N GLY A 22 -2.01 -11.54 0.57
CA GLY A 22 -1.04 -10.76 1.34
C GLY A 22 0.19 -10.38 0.52
N ARG A 23 0.71 -11.30 -0.31
CA ARG A 23 1.84 -11.04 -1.22
C ARG A 23 1.49 -10.03 -2.30
N VAL A 24 0.29 -10.12 -2.87
CA VAL A 24 -0.19 -9.12 -3.85
C VAL A 24 -0.22 -7.74 -3.20
N MET A 25 -0.75 -7.63 -1.98
CA MET A 25 -0.81 -6.34 -1.31
C MET A 25 0.58 -5.77 -1.02
N VAL A 26 1.51 -6.59 -0.52
CA VAL A 26 2.92 -6.20 -0.35
C VAL A 26 3.53 -5.73 -1.68
N MET A 27 3.28 -6.43 -2.78
CA MET A 27 3.80 -6.06 -4.10
C MET A 27 3.24 -4.72 -4.58
N VAL A 28 1.94 -4.49 -4.45
CA VAL A 28 1.32 -3.21 -4.86
C VAL A 28 1.88 -2.06 -4.01
N TYR A 29 1.96 -2.24 -2.69
CA TYR A 29 2.59 -1.28 -1.79
C TYR A 29 4.05 -1.02 -2.14
N ALA A 30 4.82 -2.06 -2.49
CA ALA A 30 6.22 -1.92 -2.88
C ALA A 30 6.38 -1.13 -4.19
N ILE A 31 5.53 -1.37 -5.19
CA ILE A 31 5.53 -0.62 -6.45
C ILE A 31 5.24 0.86 -6.18
N PHE A 32 4.23 1.15 -5.35
CA PHE A 32 3.90 2.52 -4.97
C PHE A 32 5.01 3.19 -4.16
N ALA A 33 5.66 2.47 -3.26
CA ALA A 33 6.81 2.95 -2.50
C ALA A 33 7.92 3.40 -3.46
N VAL A 34 8.36 2.53 -4.36
CA VAL A 34 9.44 2.86 -5.32
C VAL A 34 9.04 4.02 -6.23
N SER A 35 7.84 3.97 -6.79
CA SER A 35 7.36 4.98 -7.76
C SER A 35 7.18 6.35 -7.11
N ALA A 36 6.55 6.40 -5.93
CA ALA A 36 6.32 7.63 -5.19
C ALA A 36 7.64 8.20 -4.66
N THR A 37 8.55 7.36 -4.15
CA THR A 37 9.88 7.80 -3.71
C THR A 37 10.66 8.42 -4.86
N ALA A 38 10.82 7.72 -5.99
CA ALA A 38 11.57 8.25 -7.14
C ALA A 38 11.02 9.60 -7.62
N ARG A 39 9.69 9.68 -7.77
CA ARG A 39 9.02 10.92 -8.19
C ARG A 39 9.20 12.05 -7.17
N ALA A 40 8.88 11.79 -5.89
CA ALA A 40 8.95 12.80 -4.85
C ALA A 40 10.38 13.29 -4.64
N THR A 41 11.38 12.40 -4.68
CA THR A 41 12.79 12.78 -4.58
C THR A 41 13.20 13.71 -5.71
N TYR A 42 12.85 13.40 -6.97
CA TYR A 42 13.14 14.30 -8.09
C TYR A 42 12.44 15.66 -7.92
N GLN A 43 11.15 15.66 -7.57
CA GLN A 43 10.38 16.88 -7.38
C GLN A 43 10.93 17.77 -6.25
N ILE A 44 11.30 17.18 -5.12
CA ILE A 44 11.84 17.90 -3.97
C ILE A 44 13.26 18.42 -4.27
N LEU A 45 14.10 17.66 -4.97
CA LEU A 45 15.48 18.10 -5.22
C LEU A 45 15.58 19.12 -6.35
N ALA A 46 14.78 18.97 -7.40
CA ALA A 46 14.92 19.78 -8.61
C ALA A 46 13.93 20.95 -8.69
N ARG A 47 12.78 20.84 -8.01
CA ARG A 47 11.62 21.70 -8.28
C ARG A 47 10.84 22.11 -7.03
N PHE A 48 11.43 22.03 -5.83
CA PHE A 48 10.66 22.19 -4.59
C PHE A 48 9.77 23.45 -4.56
N ASP A 49 10.30 24.57 -5.04
CA ASP A 49 9.64 25.88 -5.01
C ASP A 49 8.43 25.98 -5.95
N ASP A 50 8.28 25.08 -6.93
CA ASP A 50 7.14 25.07 -7.86
C ASP A 50 5.84 24.68 -7.15
N ALA A 51 5.91 23.72 -6.21
CA ALA A 51 4.76 23.23 -5.45
C ALA A 51 5.16 22.58 -4.12
N PRO A 52 5.66 23.35 -3.14
CA PRO A 52 6.24 22.81 -1.90
C PRO A 52 5.30 21.85 -1.16
N LEU A 53 4.02 22.23 -1.05
CA LEU A 53 3.00 21.42 -0.38
C LEU A 53 2.77 20.09 -1.10
N SER A 54 2.55 20.11 -2.41
CA SER A 54 2.29 18.90 -3.20
C SER A 54 3.46 17.92 -3.17
N PHE A 55 4.68 18.43 -3.20
CA PHE A 55 5.89 17.61 -3.20
C PHE A 55 6.19 17.06 -1.81
N ALA A 56 5.99 17.85 -0.75
CA ALA A 56 6.07 17.36 0.63
C ALA A 56 5.04 16.26 0.91
N LEU A 57 3.78 16.44 0.50
CA LEU A 57 2.73 15.43 0.65
C LEU A 57 3.07 14.13 -0.10
N SER A 58 3.67 14.25 -1.29
CA SER A 58 4.14 13.08 -2.04
C SER A 58 5.31 12.37 -1.34
N GLY A 59 6.21 13.12 -0.70
CA GLY A 59 7.27 12.57 0.15
C GLY A 59 6.71 11.83 1.37
N VAL A 60 5.71 12.41 2.06
CA VAL A 60 5.01 11.74 3.17
C VAL A 60 4.34 10.45 2.70
N ALA A 61 3.63 10.47 1.57
CA ALA A 61 3.01 9.28 1.01
C ALA A 61 4.05 8.20 0.67
N ALA A 62 5.20 8.57 0.10
CA ALA A 62 6.28 7.65 -0.18
C ALA A 62 6.80 6.95 1.09
N VAL A 63 6.99 7.70 2.19
CA VAL A 63 7.38 7.12 3.49
C VAL A 63 6.33 6.15 3.99
N LEU A 64 5.04 6.50 3.93
CA LEU A 64 3.96 5.62 4.36
C LEU A 64 3.88 4.35 3.51
N TYR A 65 4.07 4.43 2.19
CA TYR A 65 4.12 3.24 1.34
C TYR A 65 5.28 2.31 1.70
N ILE A 66 6.47 2.85 2.02
CA ILE A 66 7.60 2.06 2.50
C ILE A 66 7.26 1.38 3.83
N VAL A 67 6.74 2.14 4.79
CA VAL A 67 6.36 1.64 6.13
C VAL A 67 5.30 0.54 6.01
N ALA A 68 4.26 0.76 5.21
CA ALA A 68 3.22 -0.23 4.94
C ALA A 68 3.79 -1.47 4.26
N THR A 69 4.66 -1.33 3.26
CA THR A 69 5.32 -2.46 2.58
C THR A 69 6.08 -3.34 3.57
N VAL A 70 6.99 -2.74 4.36
CA VAL A 70 7.80 -3.47 5.34
C VAL A 70 6.91 -4.08 6.42
N SER A 71 5.86 -3.38 6.83
CA SER A 71 4.96 -3.82 7.88
C SER A 71 4.06 -4.98 7.42
N LEU A 72 3.61 -4.97 6.17
CA LEU A 72 2.80 -6.05 5.59
C LEU A 72 3.65 -7.29 5.26
N ALA A 73 4.94 -7.10 4.94
CA ALA A 73 5.85 -8.20 4.64
C ALA A 73 6.26 -9.02 5.88
N ARG A 74 6.02 -8.52 7.10
CA ARG A 74 6.42 -9.18 8.35
C ARG A 74 5.21 -9.68 9.13
N SER A 75 5.31 -10.91 9.66
CA SER A 75 4.21 -11.59 10.36
C SER A 75 4.10 -11.30 11.87
N SER A 76 4.61 -10.16 12.36
CA SER A 76 4.60 -9.85 13.80
C SER A 76 3.41 -9.00 14.25
N ALA A 77 3.02 -9.09 15.52
CA ALA A 77 1.92 -8.30 16.08
C ALA A 77 2.19 -6.79 16.02
N LEU A 78 3.43 -6.36 16.28
CA LEU A 78 3.85 -4.97 16.14
C LEU A 78 3.73 -4.51 14.68
N SER A 79 4.24 -5.33 13.75
CA SER A 79 4.17 -5.04 12.31
C SER A 79 2.73 -4.82 11.84
N ARG A 80 1.81 -5.66 12.32
CA ARG A 80 0.39 -5.52 12.03
C ARG A 80 -0.20 -4.21 12.56
N ARG A 81 0.20 -3.76 13.76
CA ARG A 81 -0.24 -2.46 14.31
C ARG A 81 0.30 -1.30 13.48
N VAL A 82 1.58 -1.36 13.08
CA VAL A 82 2.19 -0.35 12.24
C VAL A 82 1.50 -0.29 10.87
N ALA A 83 1.19 -1.45 10.26
CA ALA A 83 0.41 -1.50 9.03
C ALA A 83 -0.96 -0.82 9.22
N TRP A 84 -1.71 -1.15 10.27
CA TRP A 84 -3.00 -0.49 10.56
C TRP A 84 -2.89 1.02 10.64
N VAL A 85 -1.91 1.53 11.40
CA VAL A 85 -1.70 2.97 11.56
C VAL A 85 -1.32 3.60 10.21
N SER A 86 -0.35 3.02 9.51
CA SER A 86 0.11 3.52 8.21
C SER A 86 -1.02 3.62 7.20
N VAL A 87 -1.79 2.53 7.03
CA VAL A 87 -2.90 2.49 6.06
C VAL A 87 -4.03 3.44 6.46
N THR A 88 -4.26 3.64 7.75
CA THR A 88 -5.25 4.62 8.23
C THR A 88 -4.81 6.05 7.91
N ILE A 89 -3.52 6.37 8.09
CA ILE A 89 -2.97 7.67 7.71
C ILE A 89 -3.09 7.89 6.20
N GLU A 90 -2.82 6.87 5.39
CA GLU A 90 -3.01 6.95 3.94
C GLU A 90 -4.46 7.26 3.57
N LEU A 91 -5.42 6.60 4.22
CA LEU A 91 -6.85 6.86 4.00
C LEU A 91 -7.21 8.30 4.34
N VAL A 92 -6.81 8.77 5.53
CA VAL A 92 -7.08 10.14 5.97
C VAL A 92 -6.38 11.14 5.06
N GLY A 93 -5.13 10.86 4.66
CA GLY A 93 -4.34 11.67 3.75
C GLY A 93 -5.00 11.80 2.38
N VAL A 94 -5.34 10.69 1.72
CA VAL A 94 -5.93 10.71 0.38
C VAL A 94 -7.31 11.36 0.36
N VAL A 95 -8.15 11.09 1.36
CA VAL A 95 -9.49 11.70 1.45
C VAL A 95 -9.37 13.18 1.78
N GLY A 96 -8.62 13.53 2.83
CA GLY A 96 -8.48 14.92 3.29
C GLY A 96 -7.82 15.80 2.23
N VAL A 97 -6.64 15.42 1.74
CA VAL A 97 -5.93 16.16 0.69
C VAL A 97 -6.72 16.16 -0.62
N GLY A 98 -7.36 15.04 -0.98
CA GLY A 98 -8.19 14.97 -2.17
C GLY A 98 -9.35 15.97 -2.13
N ILE A 99 -10.12 16.01 -1.04
CA ILE A 99 -11.22 16.97 -0.85
C ILE A 99 -10.69 18.41 -0.89
N VAL A 100 -9.61 18.70 -0.15
CA VAL A 100 -9.02 20.04 -0.12
C VAL A 100 -8.54 20.46 -1.51
N SER A 101 -7.98 19.55 -2.31
CA SER A 101 -7.52 19.89 -3.66
C SER A 101 -8.64 20.22 -4.64
N PHE A 102 -9.84 19.65 -4.46
CA PHE A 102 -11.03 20.08 -5.22
C PHE A 102 -11.54 21.45 -4.75
N ALA A 103 -11.51 21.70 -3.43
CA ALA A 103 -11.99 22.95 -2.86
C ALA A 103 -11.03 24.14 -3.06
N ARG A 104 -9.72 23.87 -3.11
CA ARG A 104 -8.63 24.84 -3.16
C ARG A 104 -7.58 24.41 -4.18
N PRO A 105 -7.90 24.42 -5.48
CA PRO A 105 -6.97 24.04 -6.54
C PRO A 105 -5.73 24.95 -6.59
N ASP A 106 -5.84 26.18 -6.09
CA ASP A 106 -4.74 27.14 -5.93
C ASP A 106 -3.57 26.61 -5.07
N LEU A 107 -3.85 25.74 -4.10
CA LEU A 107 -2.83 25.13 -3.23
C LEU A 107 -2.09 23.96 -3.89
N PHE A 108 -2.58 23.47 -5.02
CA PHE A 108 -2.05 22.30 -5.72
C PHE A 108 -1.73 22.64 -7.19
N PRO A 109 -0.78 23.57 -7.46
CA PRO A 109 -0.37 23.90 -8.81
C PRO A 109 0.22 22.69 -9.56
N GLU A 110 0.81 21.76 -8.81
CA GLU A 110 1.24 20.45 -9.30
C GLU A 110 0.55 19.33 -8.53
N PRO A 111 0.29 18.16 -9.16
CA PRO A 111 -0.38 17.05 -8.50
C PRO A 111 0.52 16.37 -7.48
N SER A 112 -0.01 16.12 -6.28
CA SER A 112 0.58 15.21 -5.30
C SER A 112 0.04 13.79 -5.45
N VAL A 113 0.64 12.83 -4.73
CA VAL A 113 0.11 11.45 -4.62
C VAL A 113 -1.35 11.40 -4.17
N TRP A 114 -1.77 12.34 -3.31
CA TRP A 114 -3.10 12.35 -2.71
C TRP A 114 -4.07 13.37 -3.31
N SER A 115 -3.57 14.35 -4.06
CA SER A 115 -4.43 15.35 -4.71
C SER A 115 -5.44 14.70 -5.66
N HIS A 116 -6.63 15.30 -5.73
CA HIS A 116 -7.79 14.83 -6.50
C HIS A 116 -8.08 13.35 -6.25
N LEU A 117 -7.99 12.91 -4.99
CA LEU A 117 -8.16 11.51 -4.56
C LEU A 117 -7.18 10.55 -5.25
N GLY A 118 -5.97 11.02 -5.59
CA GLY A 118 -4.97 10.22 -6.29
C GLY A 118 -5.28 9.98 -7.77
N GLN A 119 -6.04 10.87 -8.42
CA GLN A 119 -6.38 10.79 -9.84
C GLN A 119 -5.14 10.63 -10.73
N GLY A 120 -4.03 11.28 -10.41
CA GLY A 120 -2.76 11.15 -11.15
C GLY A 120 -2.16 9.74 -11.17
N TYR A 121 -2.70 8.84 -10.35
CA TYR A 121 -2.33 7.42 -10.24
C TYR A 121 -3.50 6.50 -10.57
N GLY A 122 -4.52 6.98 -11.27
CA GLY A 122 -5.72 6.21 -11.61
C GLY A 122 -6.57 5.83 -10.39
N TYR A 123 -6.59 6.67 -9.35
CA TYR A 123 -7.32 6.47 -8.09
C TYR A 123 -6.86 5.27 -7.26
N VAL A 124 -5.75 4.62 -7.61
CA VAL A 124 -5.18 3.54 -6.80
C VAL A 124 -4.86 3.99 -5.37
N PRO A 125 -4.25 5.17 -5.11
CA PRO A 125 -4.04 5.67 -3.75
C PRO A 125 -5.31 5.79 -2.92
N PHE A 126 -6.47 5.99 -3.55
CA PHE A 126 -7.76 6.06 -2.87
C PHE A 126 -8.32 4.68 -2.55
N VAL A 127 -8.29 3.75 -3.49
CA VAL A 127 -8.86 2.40 -3.32
C VAL A 127 -8.03 1.54 -2.36
N LEU A 128 -6.71 1.61 -2.50
CA LEU A 128 -5.75 0.75 -1.83
C LEU A 128 -5.86 0.73 -0.30
N PRO A 129 -6.02 1.87 0.41
CA PRO A 129 -6.18 1.83 1.86
C PRO A 129 -7.47 1.17 2.33
N PHE A 130 -8.58 1.28 1.60
CA PHE A 130 -9.80 0.53 1.94
C PHE A 130 -9.57 -0.98 1.86
N VAL A 131 -8.88 -1.43 0.81
CA VAL A 131 -8.52 -2.84 0.64
C VAL A 131 -7.56 -3.30 1.75
N GLY A 132 -6.56 -2.46 2.07
CA GLY A 132 -5.60 -2.71 3.15
C GLY A 132 -6.26 -2.89 4.51
N LEU A 133 -7.11 -1.95 4.92
CA LEU A 133 -7.81 -2.01 6.21
C LEU A 133 -8.80 -3.20 6.25
N TRP A 134 -9.52 -3.44 5.16
CA TRP A 134 -10.43 -4.60 5.06
C TRP A 134 -9.68 -5.93 5.23
N TRP A 135 -8.54 -6.10 4.57
CA TRP A 135 -7.73 -7.30 4.69
C TRP A 135 -7.14 -7.45 6.09
N LEU A 136 -6.64 -6.35 6.67
CA LEU A 136 -6.15 -6.31 8.05
C LEU A 136 -7.28 -6.53 9.08
N ALA A 137 -8.54 -6.29 8.74
CA ALA A 137 -9.67 -6.63 9.59
C ALA A 137 -10.02 -8.12 9.51
N ARG A 138 -10.00 -8.70 8.31
CA ARG A 138 -10.37 -10.11 8.10
C ARG A 138 -9.32 -11.12 8.55
N THR A 139 -8.03 -10.80 8.44
CA THR A 139 -6.93 -11.73 8.78
C THR A 139 -6.53 -11.69 10.26
N ARG A 140 -7.42 -11.21 11.15
CA ARG A 140 -7.13 -11.12 12.58
C ARG A 140 -6.81 -12.53 13.12
N PRO A 141 -5.66 -12.75 13.77
CA PRO A 141 -5.43 -13.98 14.51
C PRO A 141 -6.54 -14.12 15.56
N VAL A 142 -7.21 -15.27 15.61
CA VAL A 142 -8.08 -15.61 16.72
C VAL A 142 -7.22 -15.53 17.99
N ARG A 143 -7.62 -14.67 18.92
CA ARG A 143 -6.89 -14.45 20.18
C ARG A 143 -6.88 -15.72 21.01
#